data_AF-A0A9X3US62-F1
#
_entry.id   AF-A0A9X3US62-F1
#
_cell.length_a   1.000
_cell.length_b   1.000
_cell.length_c   1.000
_cell.angle_alpha   90.00
_cell.angle_beta   90.00
_cell.angle_gamma   90.00
#
_symmetry.space_group_name_H-M   'P 1'
#
loop_
_entity.id
_entity.type
_entity.pdbx_description
1 polymer ?
#
loop_
_entity_poly.entity_id
_entity_poly.type
_entity_poly.pdbx_seq_one_letter_code
_entity_poly.pdbx_strand_id
1 'polypeptide(L)'
;PVMPWIDPMKEAQAWATRIRGGLATESQAVRASGHNPAEVKRRRVVEVQENRDKGLKFDTDLTNTSQGNKHEEKNSDGTNSDDGSGKRSDE
;
A
#
# COMPACT_ATOMS: atom_id res chain seq x y z
N PRO A 1 -36.21 3.67 8.94
CA PRO A 1 -34.91 3.03 9.20
C PRO A 1 -33.92 3.35 8.08
N VAL A 2 -32.87 4.13 8.37
CA VAL A 2 -31.76 4.32 7.43
C VAL A 2 -30.91 3.06 7.45
N MET A 3 -30.80 2.40 6.30
CA MET A 3 -29.91 1.27 6.12
C MET A 3 -28.48 1.75 6.42
N PRO A 4 -27.73 1.13 7.34
CA PRO A 4 -26.39 1.58 7.65
C PRO A 4 -25.54 1.44 6.39
N TRP A 5 -25.06 2.56 5.88
CA TRP A 5 -24.10 2.56 4.79
C TRP A 5 -22.85 1.84 5.30
N ILE A 6 -22.54 0.70 4.67
CA ILE A 6 -21.30 -0.02 4.90
C ILE A 6 -20.11 0.87 4.53
N ASP A 7 -19.18 1.05 5.47
CA ASP A 7 -17.95 1.77 5.19
C ASP A 7 -17.22 1.13 3.99
N PRO A 8 -17.02 1.87 2.87
CA PRO A 8 -16.42 1.32 1.65
C PRO A 8 -15.02 0.73 1.89
N MET A 9 -14.24 1.29 2.82
CA MET A 9 -12.91 0.78 3.13
C MET A 9 -12.97 -0.57 3.83
N LYS A 10 -13.90 -0.74 4.78
CA LYS A 10 -14.11 -2.01 5.49
C LYS A 10 -14.61 -3.10 4.55
N GLU A 11 -15.47 -2.73 3.61
CA GLU A 11 -15.94 -3.66 2.58
C GLU A 11 -14.80 -4.14 1.69
N ALA A 12 -13.97 -3.23 1.18
CA ALA A 12 -12.80 -3.59 0.36
C ALA A 12 -11.81 -4.48 1.13
N GLN A 13 -11.52 -4.16 2.38
CA GLN A 13 -10.63 -4.95 3.24
C GLN A 13 -11.20 -6.34 3.55
N ALA A 14 -12.52 -6.46 3.76
CA ALA A 14 -13.18 -7.73 3.96
C ALA A 14 -13.09 -8.62 2.72
N TRP A 15 -13.31 -8.07 1.52
CA TRP A 15 -13.13 -8.81 0.26
C TRP A 15 -11.69 -9.27 0.07
N ALA A 16 -10.71 -8.40 0.29
CA ALA A 16 -9.28 -8.77 0.20
C ALA A 16 -8.93 -9.91 1.17
N THR A 17 -9.43 -9.86 2.40
CA THR A 17 -9.20 -10.90 3.42
C THR A 17 -9.85 -12.24 3.03
N ARG A 18 -11.10 -12.22 2.54
CA ARG A 18 -11.81 -13.43 2.11
C ARG A 18 -11.14 -14.09 0.91
N ILE A 19 -10.73 -13.30 -0.08
CA ILE A 19 -10.07 -13.81 -1.29
C ILE A 19 -8.70 -14.41 -0.92
N ARG A 20 -7.89 -13.67 -0.14
CA ARG A 20 -6.58 -14.16 0.31
C ARG A 20 -6.69 -15.42 1.18
N GLY A 21 -7.74 -15.54 1.99
CA GLY A 21 -8.02 -16.72 2.80
C GLY A 21 -8.67 -17.89 2.05
N GLY A 22 -8.89 -17.77 0.73
CA GLY A 22 -9.52 -18.82 -0.08
C GLY A 22 -11.03 -18.99 0.16
N LEU A 23 -11.66 -18.09 0.90
CA LEU A 23 -13.09 -18.14 1.25
C LEU A 23 -13.99 -17.51 0.18
N ALA A 24 -13.42 -16.72 -0.73
CA ALA A 24 -14.15 -16.09 -1.82
C ALA A 24 -13.27 -15.98 -3.07
N THR A 25 -13.91 -15.74 -4.21
CA THR A 25 -13.23 -15.49 -5.49
C THR A 25 -13.32 -14.02 -5.89
N GLU A 26 -12.34 -13.54 -6.65
CA GLU A 26 -12.38 -12.20 -7.25
C GLU A 26 -13.64 -11.97 -8.09
N SER A 27 -14.10 -13.03 -8.78
CA SER A 27 -15.33 -12.96 -9.58
C SER A 27 -16.58 -12.72 -8.73
N GLN A 28 -16.62 -13.22 -7.49
CA GLN A 28 -17.72 -12.92 -6.56
C GLN A 28 -17.69 -11.46 -6.11
N ALA A 29 -16.50 -10.93 -5.77
CA ALA A 29 -16.34 -9.53 -5.41
C ALA A 29 -16.77 -8.60 -6.56
N VAL A 30 -16.33 -8.89 -7.78
CA VAL A 30 -16.68 -8.10 -8.98
C VAL A 30 -18.19 -8.11 -9.25
N ARG A 31 -18.85 -9.27 -9.08
CA ARG A 31 -20.33 -9.33 -9.19
C ARG A 31 -21.02 -8.53 -8.09
N ALA A 32 -20.52 -8.60 -6.85
CA ALA A 32 -21.08 -7.84 -5.74
C ALA A 32 -20.99 -6.32 -5.98
N SER A 33 -19.94 -5.88 -6.67
CA SER A 33 -19.79 -4.49 -7.13
C SER A 33 -20.62 -4.13 -8.37
N GLY A 34 -21.43 -5.06 -8.92
CA GLY A 34 -22.33 -4.79 -10.04
C GLY A 34 -21.69 -4.90 -11.44
N HIS A 35 -20.52 -5.53 -11.57
CA HIS A 35 -19.80 -5.64 -12.84
C HIS A 35 -19.73 -7.08 -13.36
N ASN A 36 -19.47 -7.24 -14.66
CA ASN A 36 -19.23 -8.55 -15.28
C ASN A 36 -17.79 -9.01 -15.04
N PRO A 37 -17.55 -10.15 -14.34
CA PRO A 37 -16.21 -10.64 -14.07
C PRO A 37 -15.37 -10.92 -15.32
N ALA A 38 -15.98 -11.42 -16.39
CA ALA A 38 -15.26 -11.75 -17.61
C ALA A 38 -14.72 -10.49 -18.30
N GLU A 39 -15.52 -9.42 -18.32
CA GLU A 39 -15.13 -8.15 -18.89
C GLU A 39 -14.03 -7.47 -18.07
N VAL A 40 -14.19 -7.42 -16.74
CA VAL A 40 -13.19 -6.85 -15.83
C VAL A 40 -11.86 -7.57 -15.98
N LYS A 41 -11.87 -8.91 -16.03
CA LYS A 41 -10.65 -9.68 -16.22
C LYS A 41 -10.00 -9.40 -17.58
N ARG A 42 -10.80 -9.36 -18.67
CA ARG A 42 -10.30 -9.02 -20.01
C ARG A 42 -9.66 -7.64 -20.03
N ARG A 43 -10.31 -6.63 -19.45
CA ARG A 43 -9.79 -5.26 -19.40
C ARG A 43 -8.51 -5.18 -18.56
N ARG A 44 -8.46 -5.88 -17.43
CA ARG A 44 -7.30 -5.91 -16.54
C ARG A 44 -6.05 -6.47 -17.22
N VAL A 45 -6.20 -7.50 -18.06
CA VAL A 45 -5.07 -8.05 -18.83
C VAL A 45 -4.46 -7.00 -19.77
N VAL A 46 -5.31 -6.28 -20.51
CA VAL A 46 -4.86 -5.22 -21.43
C VAL A 46 -4.20 -4.10 -20.65
N GLU A 47 -4.81 -3.65 -19.54
CA GLU A 47 -4.28 -2.57 -18.72
C GLU A 47 -2.91 -2.94 -18.11
N VAL A 48 -2.75 -4.15 -17.59
CA VAL A 48 -1.47 -4.61 -17.06
C VAL A 48 -0.40 -4.67 -18.15
N GLN A 49 -0.74 -5.09 -19.37
CA GLN A 49 0.20 -5.09 -20.48
C GLN A 49 0.63 -3.67 -20.86
N GLU A 50 -0.34 -2.76 -21.06
CA GLU A 50 -0.04 -1.36 -21.37
C GLU A 50 0.79 -0.68 -20.27
N ASN A 51 0.50 -0.99 -19.01
CA ASN A 51 1.24 -0.46 -17.87
C ASN A 51 2.70 -0.93 -17.91
N ARG A 52 2.94 -2.21 -18.23
CA ARG A 52 4.30 -2.75 -18.40
C ARG A 52 5.02 -2.09 -19.56
N ASP A 53 4.36 -1.93 -20.71
CA ASP A 53 4.95 -1.28 -21.90
C ASP A 53 5.30 0.18 -21.62
N LYS A 54 4.51 0.87 -20.78
CA LYS A 54 4.73 2.25 -20.35
C LYS A 54 5.65 2.38 -19.12
N GLY A 55 6.16 1.27 -18.57
CA GLY A 55 7.00 1.27 -17.38
C GLY A 55 6.29 1.69 -16.07
N LEU A 56 4.96 1.67 -16.04
CA LEU A 56 4.15 1.95 -14.85
C LEU A 56 4.21 0.75 -13.88
N LYS A 57 4.61 1.01 -12.63
CA LYS A 57 4.74 0.00 -11.60
C LYS A 57 3.76 0.26 -10.47
N PHE A 58 3.10 -0.79 -10.00
CA PHE A 58 2.09 -0.74 -8.95
C PHE A 58 2.43 -1.72 -7.83
N ASP A 59 1.94 -1.46 -6.62
CA ASP A 59 2.18 -2.30 -5.43
C ASP A 59 1.67 -3.74 -5.60
N THR A 60 0.77 -3.98 -6.56
CA THR A 60 0.27 -5.33 -6.89
C THR A 60 1.26 -6.17 -7.70
N ASP A 61 2.33 -5.57 -8.23
CA ASP A 61 3.35 -6.29 -8.99
C ASP A 61 4.49 -6.73 -8.06
N LEU A 62 4.53 -8.03 -7.75
CA LEU A 62 5.56 -8.63 -6.90
C LEU A 62 6.97 -8.54 -7.50
N THR A 63 7.12 -8.29 -8.81
CA THR A 63 8.44 -8.03 -9.40
C THR A 63 9.00 -6.67 -9.02
N ASN A 64 8.17 -5.78 -8.45
CA ASN A 64 8.55 -4.44 -8.03
C ASN A 64 9.16 -4.38 -6.61
N THR A 65 9.10 -5.45 -5.82
CA THR A 65 9.60 -5.46 -4.43
C THR A 65 11.10 -5.78 -4.29
N SER A 66 11.83 -5.81 -5.40
CA SER A 66 13.28 -6.00 -5.41
C SER A 66 14.05 -4.69 -5.22
N GLN A 67 13.81 -3.97 -4.11
CA GLN A 67 14.76 -3.00 -3.52
C GLN A 67 14.26 -2.51 -2.16
N GLY A 68 14.65 -3.28 -1.12
CA GLY A 68 14.81 -2.87 0.28
C GLY A 68 13.88 -1.81 0.87
N ASN A 69 12.89 -2.26 1.63
CA ASN A 69 12.52 -1.55 2.86
C ASN A 69 13.70 -1.65 3.83
N LYS A 70 14.75 -0.82 3.64
CA LYS A 70 15.59 -0.40 4.75
C LYS A 70 14.72 0.54 5.56
N HIS A 71 14.09 0.03 6.60
CA HIS A 71 13.60 0.87 7.69
C HIS A 71 14.82 1.57 8.29
N GLU A 72 15.15 2.78 7.82
CA GLU A 72 15.96 3.69 8.60
C GLU A 72 15.10 4.17 9.76
N GLU A 73 15.23 3.49 10.90
CA GLU A 73 14.93 4.08 12.19
C GLU A 73 15.88 5.28 12.36
N LYS A 74 15.41 6.47 11.97
CA LYS A 74 16.01 7.70 12.46
C LYS A 74 15.65 7.81 13.94
N ASN A 75 16.54 7.31 14.80
CA ASN A 75 16.62 7.76 16.18
C ASN A 75 16.96 9.26 16.14
N SER A 76 15.91 10.08 16.18
CA SER A 76 16.01 11.47 16.59
C SER A 76 16.18 11.48 18.10
N ASP A 77 17.44 11.49 18.56
CA ASP A 77 17.72 12.01 19.89
C ASP A 77 18.70 13.18 19.72
N GLY A 78 18.11 14.37 19.77
CA GLY A 78 18.81 15.62 19.65
C GLY A 78 19.31 16.05 21.01
N THR A 79 20.63 16.25 21.12
CA THR A 79 21.20 17.12 22.15
C THR A 79 22.41 17.84 21.56
N ASN A 80 22.17 18.89 20.78
CA ASN A 80 23.14 19.98 20.63
C ASN A 80 22.79 21.02 21.69
N SER A 81 23.36 20.88 22.88
CA SER A 81 23.46 21.97 23.85
C SER A 81 24.75 22.74 23.55
N ASP A 82 24.61 23.79 22.77
CA ASP A 82 25.54 24.93 22.77
C ASP A 82 25.32 25.68 24.09
N ASP A 83 26.32 25.70 24.97
CA ASP A 83 26.39 26.66 26.06
C ASP A 83 27.87 26.91 26.40
N GLY A 84 28.35 28.04 25.91
CA GLY A 84 29.72 28.51 26.14
C GLY A 84 29.99 28.93 27.58
N SER A 85 31.24 28.77 28.02
CA SER A 85 31.89 29.65 28.98
C SER A 85 33.39 29.34 29.03
N GLY A 86 34.20 30.39 29.12
CA GLY A 86 35.62 30.36 28.79
C GLY A 86 36.58 30.03 29.94
N LYS A 87 37.87 30.33 29.65
CA LYS A 87 38.98 30.51 30.59
C LYS A 87 39.49 29.26 31.32
N ARG A 88 40.68 28.78 30.92
CA ARG A 88 41.96 29.10 31.58
C ARG A 88 43.13 28.41 30.87
N SER A 89 44.10 29.22 30.49
CA SER A 89 45.48 28.88 30.17
C SER A 89 46.18 28.43 31.44
N ASP A 90 46.90 27.32 31.41
CA ASP A 90 47.90 27.00 32.42
C ASP A 90 49.22 26.65 31.73
N GLU A 91 50.25 27.21 32.35
CA GLU A 91 51.69 27.19 32.10
C GLU A 91 52.32 25.91 32.66
#